data_AF-A0A3D2IJ11-F1
#
_entry.id   AF-A0A3D2IJ11-F1
#
_cell.length_a   1.000
_cell.length_b   1.000
_cell.length_c   1.000
_cell.angle_alpha   90.00
_cell.angle_beta   90.00
_cell.angle_gamma   90.00
#
_symmetry.space_group_name_H-M   'P 1'
#
loop_
_entity.id
_entity.type
_entity.pdbx_description
1 polymer ?
#
loop_
_entity_poly.entity_id
_entity_poly.type
_entity_poly.pdbx_seq_one_letter_code
_entity_poly.pdbx_strand_id
1 'polypeptide(L)'
;MIRRAHAPVFTINNKYSSSGFERIVTAIDLSEHSLASIPLSLELALQFDASLELFYMSQLYSSDGYGFVAPSVGASNDEAEEIFIQKVEGYLEDHKKLGLTLEKTSEDFKYRFIKNDGASSLSVPVSLKVIQGISA
;
A
#
# COMPACT_ATOMS: atom_id res chain seq x y z
N MET A 1 -7.78 -11.25 20.35
CA MET A 1 -7.42 -9.84 20.13
C MET A 1 -7.55 -9.48 18.66
N ILE A 2 -6.66 -9.96 17.77
CA ILE A 2 -6.63 -9.58 16.34
C ILE A 2 -8.00 -9.69 15.64
N ARG A 3 -8.72 -10.81 15.78
CA ARG A 3 -10.00 -11.05 15.06
C ARG A 3 -11.22 -10.27 15.56
N ARG A 4 -11.18 -9.65 16.74
CA ARG A 4 -12.37 -9.04 17.37
C ARG A 4 -12.15 -7.59 17.84
N ALA A 5 -10.97 -7.05 17.63
CA ALA A 5 -10.68 -5.68 18.00
C ALA A 5 -11.48 -4.72 17.12
N HIS A 6 -12.04 -3.66 17.72
CA HIS A 6 -12.77 -2.60 17.02
C HIS A 6 -11.85 -1.41 16.70
N ALA A 7 -10.55 -1.56 16.95
CA ALA A 7 -9.50 -0.59 16.70
C ALA A 7 -8.26 -1.34 16.18
N PRO A 8 -7.33 -0.64 15.51
CA PRO A 8 -6.06 -1.22 15.07
C PRO A 8 -5.33 -1.93 16.22
N VAL A 9 -4.75 -3.09 15.93
CA VAL A 9 -3.98 -3.87 16.91
C VAL A 9 -2.51 -3.75 16.56
N PHE A 10 -1.71 -3.28 17.52
CA PHE A 10 -0.25 -3.21 17.37
C PHE A 10 0.40 -4.35 18.16
N THR A 11 1.24 -5.14 17.47
CA THR A 11 1.98 -6.25 18.06
C THR A 11 3.48 -5.98 18.01
N ILE A 12 4.15 -6.08 19.14
CA ILE A 12 5.58 -5.80 19.27
C ILE A 12 6.32 -7.11 19.57
N ASN A 13 7.47 -7.30 18.93
CA ASN A 13 8.41 -8.38 19.27
C ASN A 13 9.49 -7.82 20.19
N ASN A 14 9.85 -8.54 21.25
CA ASN A 14 10.86 -8.10 22.23
C ASN A 14 12.30 -8.01 21.67
N LYS A 15 12.49 -8.34 20.39
CA LYS A 15 13.78 -8.28 19.68
C LYS A 15 14.09 -6.93 19.04
N TYR A 16 13.16 -5.98 19.02
CA TYR A 16 13.39 -4.66 18.40
C TYR A 16 14.29 -3.78 19.28
N SER A 17 15.30 -3.17 18.68
CA SER A 17 16.12 -2.12 19.31
C SER A 17 15.43 -0.76 19.24
N SER A 18 15.78 0.14 20.16
CA SER A 18 15.23 1.50 20.26
C SER A 18 15.65 2.46 19.12
N SER A 19 16.23 1.94 18.03
CA SER A 19 16.84 2.71 16.95
C SER A 19 15.86 3.24 15.90
N GLY A 20 14.55 3.13 16.14
CA GLY A 20 13.51 3.54 15.19
C GLY A 20 13.31 2.55 14.04
N PHE A 21 12.56 2.96 13.02
CA PHE A 21 12.26 2.17 11.83
C PHE A 21 12.69 2.93 10.58
N GLU A 22 13.49 2.32 9.71
CA GLU A 22 13.90 2.94 8.43
C GLU A 22 12.83 2.78 7.33
N ARG A 23 11.97 1.77 7.49
CA ARG A 23 10.96 1.39 6.50
C ARG A 23 9.71 0.85 7.17
N ILE A 24 8.56 1.40 6.78
CA ILE A 24 7.25 0.84 7.05
C ILE A 24 6.84 0.02 5.82
N VAL A 25 6.41 -1.22 6.02
CA VAL A 25 5.94 -2.09 4.93
C VAL A 25 4.45 -2.34 5.11
N THR A 26 3.67 -2.06 4.08
CA THR A 26 2.21 -2.20 4.12
C THR A 26 1.76 -3.11 2.99
N ALA A 27 1.18 -4.25 3.36
CA ALA A 27 0.58 -5.17 2.41
C ALA A 27 -0.78 -4.64 1.95
N ILE A 28 -0.98 -4.59 0.63
CA ILE A 28 -2.23 -4.15 0.02
C ILE A 28 -2.69 -5.15 -1.04
N ASP A 29 -4.00 -5.30 -1.17
CA ASP A 29 -4.66 -6.11 -2.21
C ASP A 29 -5.64 -5.27 -3.05
N LEU A 30 -5.59 -3.93 -2.89
CA LEU A 30 -6.46 -2.94 -3.51
C LEU A 30 -7.95 -3.05 -3.15
N SER A 31 -8.31 -3.86 -2.15
CA SER A 31 -9.61 -3.74 -1.50
C SER A 31 -9.70 -2.45 -0.68
N GLU A 32 -10.91 -1.91 -0.50
CA GLU A 32 -11.17 -0.73 0.34
C GLU A 32 -10.53 -0.82 1.73
N HIS A 33 -10.61 -2.00 2.36
CA HIS A 33 -10.04 -2.22 3.68
C HIS A 33 -8.50 -2.16 3.67
N SER A 34 -7.86 -2.67 2.62
CA SER A 34 -6.40 -2.57 2.50
C SER A 34 -5.95 -1.14 2.18
N LEU A 35 -6.70 -0.40 1.34
CA LEU A 35 -6.41 0.99 1.01
C LEU A 35 -6.55 1.92 2.22
N ALA A 36 -7.51 1.64 3.11
CA ALA A 36 -7.65 2.33 4.39
C ALA A 36 -6.45 2.17 5.34
N SER A 37 -5.54 1.22 5.08
CA SER A 37 -4.29 1.11 5.84
C SER A 37 -3.20 2.09 5.38
N ILE A 38 -3.31 2.66 4.17
CA ILE A 38 -2.31 3.59 3.62
C ILE A 38 -2.16 4.84 4.50
N PRO A 39 -3.23 5.56 4.87
CA PRO A 39 -3.10 6.76 5.71
C PRO A 39 -2.43 6.46 7.05
N LEU A 40 -2.80 5.36 7.71
CA LEU A 40 -2.19 4.95 8.97
C LEU A 40 -0.69 4.65 8.81
N SER A 41 -0.33 3.98 7.71
CA SER A 41 1.06 3.65 7.41
C SER A 41 1.90 4.90 7.12
N LEU A 42 1.31 5.90 6.48
CA LEU A 42 1.94 7.19 6.23
C LEU A 42 2.17 7.98 7.53
N GLU A 43 1.20 7.99 8.46
CA GLU A 43 1.41 8.62 9.77
C GLU A 43 2.57 7.97 10.54
N LEU A 44 2.67 6.63 10.49
CA LEU A 44 3.80 5.92 11.08
C LEU A 44 5.12 6.27 10.38
N ALA A 45 5.12 6.33 9.05
CA ALA A 45 6.30 6.68 8.28
C ALA A 45 6.78 8.11 8.62
N LEU A 46 5.87 9.07 8.70
CA LEU A 46 6.17 10.44 9.13
C LEU A 46 6.70 10.49 10.56
N GLN A 47 6.08 9.75 11.48
CA GLN A 47 6.47 9.74 12.89
C GLN A 47 7.88 9.17 13.11
N PHE A 48 8.30 8.21 12.29
CA PHE A 48 9.59 7.54 12.42
C PHE A 48 10.65 8.02 11.41
N ASP A 49 10.34 9.05 10.60
CA ASP A 49 11.20 9.49 9.48
C ASP A 49 11.60 8.32 8.56
N ALA A 50 10.63 7.47 8.27
CA ALA A 50 10.79 6.23 7.54
C ALA A 50 10.28 6.35 6.09
N SER A 51 10.82 5.51 5.22
CA SER A 51 10.22 5.26 3.90
C SER A 51 9.00 4.32 4.01
N LEU A 52 8.09 4.39 3.04
CA LEU A 52 6.97 3.45 2.93
C LEU A 52 7.17 2.51 1.73
N GLU A 53 7.11 1.20 1.95
CA GLU A 53 7.05 0.20 0.89
C GLU A 53 5.64 -0.40 0.85
N LEU A 54 4.94 -0.18 -0.26
CA LEU A 54 3.65 -0.79 -0.53
C LEU A 54 3.87 -2.13 -1.21
N PHE A 55 3.46 -3.19 -0.52
CA PHE A 55 3.60 -4.57 -0.98
C PHE A 55 2.27 -5.01 -1.59
N TYR A 56 2.12 -4.81 -2.90
CA TYR A 56 0.89 -5.11 -3.63
C TYR A 56 0.87 -6.56 -4.09
N MET A 57 -0.04 -7.35 -3.53
CA MET A 57 -0.28 -8.72 -3.97
C MET A 57 -1.32 -8.72 -5.10
N SER A 58 -0.84 -8.76 -6.35
CA SER A 58 -1.70 -8.87 -7.53
C SER A 58 -2.24 -10.30 -7.60
N GLN A 59 -3.56 -10.46 -7.45
CA GLN A 59 -4.20 -11.77 -7.60
C GLN A 59 -4.21 -12.14 -9.09
N LEU A 60 -3.64 -13.30 -9.42
CA LEU A 60 -3.95 -13.97 -10.67
C LEU A 60 -5.38 -14.51 -10.52
N TYR A 61 -6.37 -13.85 -11.15
CA TYR A 61 -7.68 -14.47 -11.31
C TYR A 61 -7.50 -15.74 -12.17
N SER A 62 -7.58 -16.90 -11.52
CA SER A 62 -7.93 -18.16 -12.16
C SER A 62 -9.42 -18.37 -11.98
N SER A 63 -10.22 -17.76 -12.85
CA SER A 63 -11.66 -18.05 -12.89
C SER A 63 -12.00 -18.66 -14.24
N ASP A 64 -12.09 -19.99 -14.26
CA ASP A 64 -13.07 -20.66 -15.09
C ASP A 64 -13.76 -21.71 -14.21
N GLY A 65 -15.01 -21.46 -13.86
CA GLY A 65 -15.90 -22.41 -13.16
C GLY A 65 -16.23 -23.68 -13.95
N TYR A 66 -15.39 -24.03 -14.93
CA TYR A 66 -15.53 -25.13 -15.88
C TYR A 66 -14.19 -25.85 -16.10
N GLY A 67 -13.41 -26.13 -15.05
CA GLY A 67 -12.37 -27.17 -15.07
C GLY A 67 -11.24 -27.03 -16.11
N PHE A 68 -11.11 -25.90 -16.79
CA PHE A 68 -10.00 -25.57 -17.69
C PHE A 68 -9.22 -24.43 -17.08
N VAL A 69 -7.97 -24.71 -16.68
CA VAL A 69 -7.02 -23.68 -16.29
C VAL A 69 -6.44 -23.12 -17.59
N ALA A 70 -7.08 -22.08 -18.14
CA ALA A 70 -6.36 -21.21 -19.06
C ALA A 70 -5.26 -20.51 -18.24
N PRO A 71 -3.98 -20.55 -18.65
CA PRO A 71 -3.00 -19.65 -18.06
C PRO A 71 -3.46 -18.24 -18.43
N SER A 72 -4.11 -17.54 -17.49
CA SER A 72 -4.28 -16.11 -17.64
C SER A 72 -2.87 -15.56 -17.74
N VAL A 73 -2.57 -14.92 -18.87
CA VAL A 73 -1.33 -14.17 -19.04
C VAL A 73 -1.29 -13.24 -17.85
N GLY A 74 -0.41 -13.53 -16.88
CA GLY A 74 -0.38 -12.80 -15.64
C GLY A 74 -0.25 -11.33 -15.95
N ALA A 75 -1.05 -10.49 -15.29
CA ALA A 75 -0.96 -9.05 -15.50
C ALA A 75 0.51 -8.66 -15.40
N SER A 76 1.01 -7.99 -16.44
CA SER A 76 2.40 -7.53 -16.42
C SER A 76 2.60 -6.63 -15.20
N ASN A 77 3.84 -6.49 -14.72
CA ASN A 77 4.09 -5.56 -13.61
C ASN A 77 3.60 -4.15 -13.96
N ASP A 78 3.69 -3.74 -15.23
CA ASP A 78 3.21 -2.44 -15.69
C ASP A 78 1.68 -2.32 -15.58
N GLU A 79 0.93 -3.33 -16.02
CA GLU A 79 -0.54 -3.37 -15.84
C GLU A 79 -0.94 -3.36 -14.36
N ALA A 80 -0.21 -4.09 -13.52
CA ALA A 80 -0.44 -4.08 -12.08
C ALA A 80 -0.12 -2.72 -11.44
N GLU A 81 0.93 -2.04 -11.89
CA GLU A 81 1.26 -0.66 -11.48
C GLU A 81 0.17 0.33 -11.93
N GLU A 82 -0.35 0.21 -13.15
CA GLU A 82 -1.45 1.05 -13.64
C GLU A 82 -2.74 0.87 -12.82
N ILE A 83 -3.12 -0.38 -12.54
CA ILE A 83 -4.28 -0.69 -11.69
C ILE A 83 -4.07 -0.13 -10.29
N PHE A 84 -2.87 -0.26 -9.73
CA PHE A 84 -2.52 0.32 -8.44
C PHE A 84 -2.74 1.83 -8.43
N ILE A 85 -2.20 2.57 -9.41
CA ILE A 85 -2.33 4.03 -9.49
C ILE A 85 -3.81 4.41 -9.53
N GLN A 86 -4.57 3.81 -10.44
CA GLN A 86 -6.00 4.11 -10.59
C GLN A 86 -6.79 3.87 -9.30
N LYS A 87 -6.52 2.76 -8.60
CA LYS A 87 -7.23 2.42 -7.36
C LYS A 87 -6.85 3.31 -6.20
N VAL A 88 -5.57 3.64 -6.06
CA VAL A 88 -5.12 4.54 -4.99
C VAL A 88 -5.61 5.96 -5.25
N GLU A 89 -5.45 6.50 -6.45
CA GLU A 89 -5.94 7.84 -6.78
C GLU A 89 -7.45 7.95 -6.60
N GLY A 90 -8.22 6.95 -7.06
CA GLY A 90 -9.66 6.89 -6.83
C GLY A 90 -10.02 6.88 -5.34
N TYR A 91 -9.34 6.08 -4.53
CA TYR A 91 -9.54 6.05 -3.09
C TYR A 91 -9.24 7.40 -2.43
N LEU A 92 -8.15 8.07 -2.82
CA LEU A 92 -7.78 9.38 -2.27
C LEU A 92 -8.80 10.47 -2.66
N GLU A 93 -9.31 10.43 -3.89
CA GLU A 93 -10.34 11.35 -4.38
C GLU A 93 -11.66 11.16 -3.62
N ASP A 94 -12.06 9.91 -3.33
CA ASP A 94 -13.24 9.61 -2.52
C ASP A 94 -13.06 10.02 -1.04
N HIS A 95 -11.80 10.20 -0.60
CA HIS A 95 -11.43 10.50 0.77
C HIS A 95 -10.64 11.82 0.94
N LYS A 96 -10.99 12.88 0.18
CA LYS A 96 -10.28 14.19 0.20
C LYS A 96 -9.96 14.77 1.57
N LYS A 97 -10.80 14.49 2.57
CA LYS A 97 -10.59 14.91 3.97
C LYS A 97 -9.28 14.42 4.58
N LEU A 98 -8.65 13.40 3.99
CA LEU A 98 -7.33 12.92 4.39
C LEU A 98 -6.21 13.88 3.99
N GLY A 99 -6.44 14.80 3.04
CA GLY A 99 -5.43 15.75 2.58
C GLY A 99 -4.22 15.08 1.91
N LEU A 100 -4.41 13.90 1.32
CA LEU A 100 -3.36 13.06 0.74
C LEU A 100 -3.42 13.10 -0.79
N THR A 101 -2.26 13.21 -1.42
CA THR A 101 -2.09 13.00 -2.87
C THR A 101 -0.93 12.03 -3.14
N LEU A 102 -1.00 11.34 -4.28
CA LEU A 102 0.07 10.49 -4.78
C LEU A 102 0.73 11.18 -5.97
N GLU A 103 2.05 11.27 -5.96
CA GLU A 103 2.84 11.82 -7.06
C GLU A 103 3.86 10.78 -7.56
N LYS A 104 4.03 10.69 -8.87
CA LYS A 104 5.08 9.88 -9.49
C LYS A 104 6.38 10.67 -9.51
N THR A 105 7.49 10.03 -9.16
CA THR A 105 8.82 10.66 -9.18
C THR A 105 9.74 9.96 -10.18
N SER A 106 10.86 10.61 -10.52
CA SER A 106 11.93 10.06 -11.35
C SER A 106 13.06 9.41 -10.54
N GLU A 107 12.91 9.28 -9.21
CA GLU A 107 13.93 8.76 -8.28
C GLU A 107 13.71 7.27 -7.96
N ASP A 108 14.64 6.68 -7.19
CA ASP A 108 14.59 5.28 -6.72
C ASP A 108 13.26 4.95 -6.00
N PHE A 109 12.65 5.94 -5.36
CA PHE A 109 11.28 5.89 -4.88
C PHE A 109 10.33 6.37 -5.99
N LYS A 110 9.83 5.43 -6.79
CA LYS A 110 8.92 5.69 -7.92
C LYS A 110 7.73 6.61 -7.58
N TYR A 111 7.31 6.67 -6.31
CA TYR A 111 6.20 7.47 -5.85
C TYR A 111 6.53 8.28 -4.60
N ARG A 112 5.71 9.30 -4.35
CA ARG A 112 5.72 10.09 -3.12
C ARG A 112 4.29 10.40 -2.71
N PHE A 113 3.97 10.17 -1.44
CA PHE A 113 2.73 10.70 -0.88
C PHE A 113 2.98 12.08 -0.31
N ILE A 114 2.09 13.02 -0.64
CA ILE A 114 2.09 14.36 -0.08
C ILE A 114 0.89 14.47 0.87
N LYS A 115 1.16 14.86 2.11
CA LYS A 115 0.14 15.19 3.11
C LYS A 115 0.12 16.69 3.31
N ASN A 116 -1.01 17.31 2.99
CA ASN A 116 -1.25 18.73 3.17
C ASN A 116 -2.18 18.95 4.37
N ASP A 117 -1.70 19.64 5.40
CA ASP A 117 -2.50 20.02 6.57
C ASP A 117 -2.93 21.50 6.55
N GLY A 118 -2.75 22.16 5.40
CA GLY A 118 -3.12 23.56 5.14
C GLY A 118 -2.04 24.58 5.53
N ALA A 119 -1.21 24.29 6.54
CA ALA A 119 -0.11 25.17 6.97
C ALA A 119 1.27 24.61 6.58
N SER A 120 1.36 23.30 6.38
CA SER A 120 2.56 22.59 6.00
C SER A 120 2.26 21.47 5.00
N SER A 121 3.30 21.07 4.28
CA SER A 121 3.27 19.94 3.38
C SER A 121 4.36 18.96 3.81
N LEU A 122 3.97 17.74 4.12
CA LEU A 122 4.88 16.66 4.49
C LEU A 122 4.89 15.63 3.38
N SER A 123 6.06 15.05 3.10
CA SER A 123 6.19 14.06 2.03
C SER A 123 6.83 12.77 2.51
N VAL A 124 6.28 11.64 2.10
CA VAL A 124 6.82 10.32 2.39
C VAL A 124 7.28 9.66 1.08
N PRO A 125 8.56 9.27 0.94
CA PRO A 125 9.03 8.49 -0.19
C PRO A 125 8.39 7.11 -0.21
N VAL A 126 7.89 6.68 -1.38
CA VAL A 126 7.17 5.41 -1.53
C VAL A 126 7.72 4.56 -2.66
N SER A 127 8.00 3.31 -2.33
CA SER A 127 8.27 2.25 -3.30
C SER A 127 7.05 1.33 -3.41
N LEU A 128 6.79 0.83 -4.61
CA LEU A 128 5.78 -0.18 -4.88
C LEU A 128 6.47 -1.48 -5.26
N LYS A 129 6.11 -2.56 -4.56
CA LYS A 129 6.57 -3.91 -4.86
C LYS A 129 5.37 -4.77 -5.23
N VAL A 130 5.26 -5.09 -6.51
CA VAL A 130 4.23 -5.97 -7.04
C VAL A 130 4.69 -7.42 -6.89
N ILE A 131 3.86 -8.24 -6.25
CA ILE A 131 4.04 -9.69 -6.17
C ILE A 131 2.84 -10.37 -6.82
N GLN A 132 3.10 -11.30 -7.72
CA GLN A 132 2.08 -12.13 -8.32
C GLN A 132 1.68 -13.24 -7.35
N GLY A 133 0.43 -13.22 -6.89
CA GLY A 133 -0.14 -14.27 -6.07
C GLY A 133 -0.54 -15.46 -6.94
N ILE A 134 -0.02 -16.65 -6.64
CA ILE A 134 -0.50 -17.91 -7.21
C ILE A 134 -1.67 -18.38 -6.34
N SER A 135 -2.87 -18.40 -6.91
CA SER A 135 -4.03 -19.09 -6.34
C SER A 135 -3.85 -20.60 -6.61
N ALA A 136 -3.85 -21.42 -5.56
CA ALA A 136 -3.73 -22.88 -5.61
C ALA A 136 -5.05 -23.57 -5.29
#